data_AF-A0A1H1P3A1-F1
#
_entry.id   AF-A0A1H1P3A1-F1
#
_cell.length_a   1.000
_cell.length_b   1.000
_cell.length_c   1.000
_cell.angle_alpha   90.00
_cell.angle_beta   90.00
_cell.angle_gamma   90.00
#
_symmetry.space_group_name_H-M   'P 1'
#
loop_
_entity.id
_entity.type
_entity.pdbx_description
1 polymer ?
#
loop_
_entity_poly.entity_id
_entity_poly.type
_entity_poly.pdbx_seq_one_letter_code
_entity_poly.pdbx_strand_id
1 'polypeptide(L)'
;MRKLMLIMITGLTGIALGSSLFAAPGAQAADISAGSPNYGKGWVRCNPTLNGVKTTVGANQRTVTVVNQRSKTYADTGFYVRVNGKRCTLHRLFLATKSRLGYGGTVAGTKRRQGTGTTPRGTYSITSAFGLKADPGSWVPYHRVKSGDYWVEDNGSRYYNTLRNRSAGGFRYWLPTSDANSSERLTDYPGQYDYALVINYNRPPNAVRYRGAGIFLHVKGDGATAGCVSISRTNMRIALAYLRSGDKIVITS
;
A
#
# COMPACT_ATOMS: atom_id res chain seq x y z
N MET A 1 16.53 -20.74 -70.47
CA MET A 1 17.88 -20.31 -70.04
C MET A 1 17.97 -20.47 -68.53
N ARG A 2 18.64 -21.51 -68.06
CA ARG A 2 18.98 -21.75 -66.65
C ARG A 2 20.45 -21.40 -66.47
N LYS A 3 20.80 -20.59 -65.47
CA LYS A 3 22.16 -20.54 -64.91
C LYS A 3 22.09 -20.52 -63.39
N LEU A 4 22.85 -21.43 -62.82
CA LEU A 4 23.13 -21.69 -61.41
C LEU A 4 24.52 -21.08 -61.07
N MET A 5 24.86 -21.00 -59.77
CA MET A 5 26.19 -20.74 -59.16
C MET A 5 26.68 -19.27 -59.11
N LEU A 6 27.34 -18.75 -58.06
CA LEU A 6 27.73 -19.25 -56.73
C LEU A 6 28.22 -18.05 -55.85
N ILE A 7 27.86 -18.07 -54.55
CA ILE A 7 28.54 -17.59 -53.31
C ILE A 7 29.46 -16.35 -53.35
N MET A 8 29.17 -15.39 -52.45
CA MET A 8 30.16 -14.76 -51.56
C MET A 8 29.53 -14.54 -50.17
N ILE A 9 30.14 -15.18 -49.17
CA ILE A 9 29.89 -15.04 -47.74
C ILE A 9 30.57 -13.75 -47.28
N THR A 10 29.89 -12.88 -46.53
CA THR A 10 30.46 -12.13 -45.39
C THR A 10 29.34 -11.35 -44.69
N GLY A 11 29.35 -11.35 -43.36
CA GLY A 11 28.54 -10.42 -42.57
C GLY A 11 27.57 -11.05 -41.57
N LEU A 12 28.05 -11.92 -40.69
CA LEU A 12 27.42 -12.08 -39.37
C LEU A 12 27.47 -10.73 -38.64
N THR A 13 26.33 -10.12 -38.37
CA THR A 13 26.12 -9.38 -37.12
C THR A 13 24.84 -9.90 -36.51
N GLY A 14 25.02 -10.72 -35.47
CA GLY A 14 23.94 -11.37 -34.76
C GLY A 14 23.02 -10.33 -34.14
N ILE A 15 21.72 -10.50 -34.39
CA ILE A 15 20.70 -10.00 -33.48
C ILE A 15 20.86 -10.83 -32.21
N ALA A 16 21.65 -10.31 -31.27
CA ALA A 16 21.62 -10.77 -29.90
C ALA A 16 20.24 -10.43 -29.35
N LEU A 17 19.32 -11.38 -29.46
CA LEU A 17 18.18 -11.50 -28.55
C LEU A 17 18.77 -11.46 -27.14
N GLY A 18 18.69 -10.30 -26.50
CA GLY A 18 18.96 -10.14 -25.09
C GLY A 18 17.91 -10.92 -24.31
N SER A 19 18.06 -12.23 -24.26
CA SER A 19 17.41 -13.10 -23.30
C SER A 19 17.82 -12.60 -21.92
N SER A 20 16.94 -11.81 -21.33
CA SER A 20 16.98 -11.54 -19.90
C SER A 20 16.84 -12.90 -19.23
N LEU A 21 17.97 -13.50 -18.87
CA LEU A 21 18.04 -14.65 -17.99
C LEU A 21 17.49 -14.19 -16.64
N PHE A 22 16.16 -14.16 -16.52
CA PHE A 22 15.51 -14.25 -15.23
C PHE A 22 15.96 -15.60 -14.68
N ALA A 23 16.92 -15.57 -13.75
CA ALA A 23 17.15 -16.72 -12.89
C ALA A 23 15.78 -17.18 -12.40
N ALA A 24 15.45 -18.46 -12.60
CA ALA A 24 14.20 -19.01 -12.12
C ALA A 24 14.07 -18.60 -10.64
N PRO A 25 12.97 -17.95 -10.24
CA PRO A 25 12.81 -17.56 -8.85
C PRO A 25 13.05 -18.79 -7.98
N GLY A 26 13.90 -18.68 -6.97
CA GLY A 26 14.15 -19.80 -6.06
C GLY A 26 12.82 -20.39 -5.58
N ALA A 27 12.74 -21.69 -5.33
CA ALA A 27 11.46 -22.40 -5.11
C ALA A 27 10.49 -21.66 -4.17
N GLN A 28 11.03 -21.05 -3.10
CA GLN A 28 10.23 -20.24 -2.18
C GLN A 28 9.65 -18.96 -2.80
N ALA A 29 10.39 -18.25 -3.66
CA ALA A 29 9.91 -17.11 -4.43
C ALA A 29 8.86 -17.53 -5.48
N ALA A 30 9.01 -18.73 -6.08
CA ALA A 30 8.00 -19.29 -6.98
C ALA A 30 6.69 -19.63 -6.24
N ASP A 31 6.78 -20.17 -5.03
CA ASP A 31 5.63 -20.52 -4.19
C ASP A 31 4.83 -19.31 -3.69
N ILE A 32 5.40 -18.12 -3.71
CA ILE A 32 4.72 -16.86 -3.36
C ILE A 32 4.55 -15.94 -4.57
N SER A 33 4.76 -16.44 -5.79
CA SER A 33 4.53 -15.68 -7.01
C SER A 33 3.04 -15.60 -7.33
N ALA A 34 2.62 -14.48 -7.92
CA ALA A 34 1.28 -14.31 -8.44
C ALA A 34 1.06 -15.05 -9.78
N GLY A 35 2.13 -15.34 -10.51
CA GLY A 35 2.09 -16.10 -11.77
C GLY A 35 2.16 -17.62 -11.59
N SER A 36 2.14 -18.11 -10.34
CA SER A 36 2.21 -19.55 -10.07
C SER A 36 0.94 -20.29 -10.53
N PRO A 37 1.05 -21.49 -11.13
CA PRO A 37 -0.11 -22.37 -11.39
C PRO A 37 -0.92 -22.74 -10.15
N ASN A 38 -0.33 -22.57 -8.96
CA ASN A 38 -0.95 -22.83 -7.67
C ASN A 38 -1.45 -21.56 -6.98
N TYR A 39 -1.46 -20.41 -7.67
CA TYR A 39 -1.96 -19.16 -7.11
C TYR A 39 -3.38 -19.32 -6.56
N GLY A 40 -3.57 -18.97 -5.30
CA GLY A 40 -4.86 -19.10 -4.61
C GLY A 40 -5.29 -20.52 -4.28
N LYS A 41 -4.69 -21.56 -4.88
CA LYS A 41 -5.09 -22.95 -4.67
C LYS A 41 -4.79 -23.40 -3.24
N GLY A 42 -5.79 -24.05 -2.64
CA GLY A 42 -5.70 -24.63 -1.29
C GLY A 42 -5.83 -23.63 -0.16
N TRP A 43 -5.96 -22.33 -0.42
CA TRP A 43 -6.12 -21.32 0.63
C TRP A 43 -7.46 -21.46 1.35
N VAL A 44 -7.40 -21.53 2.67
CA VAL A 44 -8.60 -21.53 3.53
C VAL A 44 -8.55 -20.35 4.47
N ARG A 45 -9.72 -19.85 4.91
CA ARG A 45 -9.79 -18.87 5.99
C ARG A 45 -9.09 -19.44 7.22
N CYS A 46 -8.28 -18.63 7.91
CA CYS A 46 -7.56 -19.07 9.09
C CYS A 46 -7.21 -17.92 10.03
N ASN A 47 -6.69 -18.25 11.23
CA ASN A 47 -6.39 -17.30 12.30
C ASN A 47 -4.95 -17.45 12.83
N PRO A 48 -3.91 -17.26 11.99
CA PRO A 48 -2.51 -17.36 12.42
C PRO A 48 -2.15 -16.28 13.45
N THR A 49 -1.12 -16.56 14.24
CA THR A 49 -0.44 -15.56 15.06
C THR A 49 0.72 -14.96 14.27
N LEU A 50 0.62 -13.70 13.92
CA LEU A 50 1.60 -12.98 13.10
C LEU A 50 2.17 -11.82 13.92
N ASN A 51 3.49 -11.84 14.19
CA ASN A 51 4.14 -10.90 15.12
C ASN A 51 3.44 -10.83 16.49
N GLY A 52 3.03 -11.98 17.03
CA GLY A 52 2.31 -12.06 18.31
C GLY A 52 0.83 -11.65 18.24
N VAL A 53 0.31 -11.28 17.07
CA VAL A 53 -1.07 -10.83 16.89
C VAL A 53 -1.90 -11.92 16.21
N LYS A 54 -2.93 -12.42 16.90
CA LYS A 54 -3.93 -13.32 16.31
C LYS A 54 -4.70 -12.57 15.24
N THR A 55 -4.58 -13.01 13.99
CA THR A 55 -5.08 -12.27 12.83
C THR A 55 -5.97 -13.15 11.98
N THR A 56 -7.21 -12.71 11.69
CA THR A 56 -8.08 -13.42 10.74
C THR A 56 -7.68 -13.10 9.30
N VAL A 57 -7.30 -14.14 8.55
CA VAL A 57 -6.96 -14.07 7.13
C VAL A 57 -8.06 -14.70 6.30
N GLY A 58 -8.63 -13.95 5.35
CA GLY A 58 -9.65 -14.47 4.43
C GLY A 58 -9.13 -15.60 3.54
N ALA A 59 -10.03 -16.44 3.01
CA ALA A 59 -9.65 -17.51 2.07
C ALA A 59 -9.06 -16.95 0.77
N ASN A 60 -9.54 -15.80 0.32
CA ASN A 60 -9.08 -15.14 -0.92
C ASN A 60 -8.05 -14.02 -0.67
N GLN A 61 -7.63 -13.83 0.59
CA GLN A 61 -6.72 -12.75 0.96
C GLN A 61 -5.27 -13.17 0.68
N ARG A 62 -4.56 -12.41 -0.16
CA ARG A 62 -3.20 -12.72 -0.60
C ARG A 62 -2.18 -12.30 0.44
N THR A 63 -2.32 -11.09 0.97
CA THR A 63 -1.38 -10.51 1.91
C THR A 63 -2.03 -10.08 3.22
N VAL A 64 -1.22 -10.03 4.27
CA VAL A 64 -1.58 -9.42 5.56
C VAL A 64 -0.49 -8.44 5.93
N THR A 65 -0.91 -7.23 6.32
CA THR A 65 -0.05 -6.29 7.06
C THR A 65 -0.46 -6.29 8.53
N VAL A 66 0.48 -6.48 9.45
CA VAL A 66 0.24 -6.37 10.90
C VAL A 66 1.08 -5.24 11.44
N VAL A 67 0.44 -4.26 12.07
CA VAL A 67 1.05 -3.12 12.76
C VAL A 67 0.80 -3.30 14.24
N ASN A 68 1.84 -3.62 15.00
CA ASN A 68 1.76 -3.83 16.45
C ASN A 68 2.49 -2.68 17.17
N GLN A 69 1.75 -1.83 17.88
CA GLN A 69 2.31 -0.69 18.60
C GLN A 69 3.31 -1.17 19.67
N ARG A 70 4.46 -0.50 19.76
CA ARG A 70 5.52 -0.79 20.74
C ARG A 70 5.71 0.34 21.76
N SER A 71 5.46 1.57 21.34
CA SER A 71 5.42 2.74 22.22
C SER A 71 4.48 3.78 21.61
N LYS A 72 4.36 4.98 22.21
CA LYS A 72 3.40 6.00 21.76
C LYS A 72 3.42 6.21 20.25
N THR A 73 4.59 6.41 19.65
CA THR A 73 4.71 6.77 18.22
C THR A 73 5.45 5.72 17.37
N TYR A 74 5.69 4.53 17.92
CA TYR A 74 6.43 3.47 17.24
C TYR A 74 5.66 2.15 17.20
N ALA A 75 5.87 1.39 16.13
CA ALA A 75 5.31 0.06 15.93
C ALA A 75 6.27 -0.87 15.19
N ASP A 76 6.05 -2.17 15.39
CA ASP A 76 6.55 -3.23 14.52
C ASP A 76 5.53 -3.49 13.42
N THR A 77 5.93 -3.33 12.15
CA THR A 77 5.07 -3.64 10.99
C THR A 77 5.58 -4.87 10.26
N GLY A 78 4.83 -5.96 10.29
CA GLY A 78 5.10 -7.16 9.51
C GLY A 78 4.25 -7.20 8.24
N PHE A 79 4.85 -7.65 7.14
CA PHE A 79 4.14 -7.89 5.89
C PHE A 79 4.32 -9.34 5.44
N TYR A 80 3.20 -9.98 5.17
CA TYR A 80 3.10 -11.41 4.96
C TYR A 80 2.38 -11.70 3.66
N VAL A 81 2.85 -12.70 2.93
CA VAL A 81 2.22 -13.21 1.71
C VAL A 81 1.86 -14.68 1.91
N ARG A 82 0.70 -15.08 1.41
CA ARG A 82 0.31 -16.49 1.39
C ARG A 82 1.21 -17.30 0.47
N VAL A 83 1.56 -18.49 0.93
CA VAL A 83 2.23 -19.52 0.14
C VAL A 83 1.18 -20.29 -0.68
N ASN A 84 1.39 -20.40 -1.99
CA ASN A 84 0.52 -21.10 -2.92
C ASN A 84 0.47 -22.61 -2.60
N GLY A 85 -0.68 -23.25 -2.81
CA GLY A 85 -0.86 -24.68 -2.54
C GLY A 85 -0.91 -25.08 -1.06
N LYS A 86 -0.77 -24.13 -0.12
CA LYS A 86 -0.79 -24.37 1.33
C LYS A 86 -2.06 -23.80 1.96
N ARG A 87 -2.59 -24.48 2.97
CA ARG A 87 -3.86 -24.09 3.63
C ARG A 87 -3.80 -22.71 4.31
N CYS A 88 -2.85 -22.53 5.22
CA CYS A 88 -2.69 -21.30 6.02
C CYS A 88 -1.20 -21.00 6.29
N THR A 89 -0.35 -21.19 5.28
CA THR A 89 1.05 -20.83 5.41
C THR A 89 1.25 -19.42 4.87
N LEU A 90 1.83 -18.54 5.70
CA LEU A 90 2.24 -17.21 5.31
C LEU A 90 3.75 -17.08 5.46
N HIS A 91 4.38 -16.50 4.44
CA HIS A 91 5.78 -16.15 4.43
C HIS A 91 5.92 -14.65 4.77
N ARG A 92 6.81 -14.31 5.70
CA ARG A 92 7.07 -12.91 6.08
C ARG A 92 8.10 -12.30 5.13
N LEU A 93 7.68 -11.33 4.33
CA LEU A 93 8.58 -10.62 3.41
C LEU A 93 9.44 -9.58 4.12
N PHE A 94 8.89 -8.92 5.15
CA PHE A 94 9.69 -8.03 6.00
C PHE A 94 9.08 -7.87 7.40
N LEU A 95 9.94 -7.40 8.32
CA LEU A 95 9.56 -6.88 9.64
C LEU A 95 10.22 -5.50 9.82
N ALA A 96 9.42 -4.44 9.87
CA ALA A 96 9.87 -3.07 10.10
C ALA A 96 9.71 -2.68 11.57
N THR A 97 10.79 -2.75 12.35
CA THR A 97 10.76 -2.52 13.81
C THR A 97 10.79 -1.05 14.24
N LYS A 98 10.91 -0.14 13.27
CA LYS A 98 10.95 1.31 13.48
C LYS A 98 9.87 2.03 12.69
N SER A 99 8.71 1.39 12.55
CA SER A 99 7.55 2.02 11.90
C SER A 99 7.05 3.17 12.75
N ARG A 100 6.55 4.24 12.13
CA ARG A 100 6.02 5.41 12.85
C ARG A 100 4.51 5.41 12.81
N LEU A 101 3.92 5.81 13.93
CA LEU A 101 2.50 6.03 14.12
C LEU A 101 2.20 7.52 14.31
N GLY A 102 0.92 7.84 14.46
CA GLY A 102 0.43 9.16 14.76
C GLY A 102 1.03 9.73 16.05
N TYR A 103 1.28 11.06 16.11
CA TYR A 103 1.80 11.73 17.31
C TYR A 103 0.89 11.57 18.54
N GLY A 104 -0.41 11.39 18.33
CA GLY A 104 -1.40 11.09 19.36
C GLY A 104 -1.39 9.64 19.84
N GLY A 105 -0.56 8.78 19.24
CA GLY A 105 -0.52 7.34 19.48
C GLY A 105 -1.63 6.60 18.75
N THR A 106 -2.18 5.54 19.36
CA THR A 106 -3.29 4.80 18.76
C THR A 106 -4.56 4.92 19.58
N VAL A 107 -5.69 4.78 18.90
CA VAL A 107 -7.01 4.75 19.52
C VAL A 107 -7.87 3.69 18.84
N ALA A 108 -8.84 3.12 19.54
CA ALA A 108 -9.81 2.23 18.90
C ALA A 108 -10.43 2.94 17.70
N GLY A 109 -10.48 2.26 16.54
CA GLY A 109 -10.98 2.80 15.29
C GLY A 109 -12.30 3.54 15.51
N THR A 110 -13.26 2.91 16.18
CA THR A 110 -14.60 3.42 16.54
C THR A 110 -14.62 4.65 17.47
N LYS A 111 -13.51 5.02 18.11
CA LYS A 111 -13.40 6.18 19.02
C LYS A 111 -12.53 7.33 18.48
N ARG A 112 -11.84 7.12 17.35
CA ARG A 112 -10.99 8.15 16.74
C ARG A 112 -11.74 9.41 16.30
N ARG A 113 -11.18 10.59 16.62
CA ARG A 113 -11.67 11.90 16.16
C ARG A 113 -10.65 12.56 15.22
N GLN A 114 -11.12 13.31 14.24
CA GLN A 114 -10.28 14.09 13.32
C GLN A 114 -9.38 15.08 14.09
N GLY A 115 -8.18 15.35 13.58
CA GLY A 115 -7.24 16.29 14.21
C GLY A 115 -6.55 15.80 15.48
N THR A 116 -6.87 14.59 15.98
CA THR A 116 -6.24 14.05 17.21
C THR A 116 -4.84 13.46 17.00
N GLY A 117 -4.37 13.36 15.76
CA GLY A 117 -3.08 12.75 15.47
C GLY A 117 -2.98 11.27 15.79
N THR A 118 -4.11 10.58 16.06
CA THR A 118 -4.12 9.17 16.46
C THR A 118 -4.19 8.25 15.24
N THR A 119 -3.51 7.11 15.30
CA THR A 119 -3.68 6.01 14.34
C THR A 119 -4.85 5.11 14.76
N PRO A 120 -5.84 4.83 13.88
CA PRO A 120 -6.99 4.02 14.24
C PRO A 120 -6.62 2.52 14.32
N ARG A 121 -6.70 1.93 15.51
CA ARG A 121 -6.65 0.46 15.69
C ARG A 121 -7.85 -0.20 15.04
N GLY A 122 -7.68 -1.40 14.51
CA GLY A 122 -8.72 -2.16 13.83
C GLY A 122 -8.18 -2.92 12.63
N THR A 123 -9.09 -3.46 11.82
CA THR A 123 -8.76 -4.16 10.58
C THR A 123 -9.42 -3.45 9.41
N TYR A 124 -8.63 -3.07 8.42
CA TYR A 124 -9.07 -2.28 7.28
C TYR A 124 -8.61 -2.93 5.98
N SER A 125 -9.46 -2.89 4.96
CA SER A 125 -9.04 -3.24 3.60
C SER A 125 -8.16 -2.14 3.01
N ILE A 126 -7.40 -2.50 2.00
CA ILE A 126 -6.65 -1.58 1.15
C ILE A 126 -7.10 -1.85 -0.29
N THR A 127 -7.58 -0.81 -0.98
CA THR A 127 -8.17 -0.95 -2.33
C THR A 127 -7.55 -0.01 -3.36
N SER A 128 -6.66 0.89 -2.95
CA SER A 128 -6.02 1.85 -3.84
C SER A 128 -4.69 2.32 -3.27
N ALA A 129 -3.82 2.80 -4.15
CA ALA A 129 -2.55 3.44 -3.84
C ALA A 129 -2.45 4.79 -4.55
N PHE A 130 -1.52 5.62 -4.10
CA PHE A 130 -1.11 6.82 -4.81
C PHE A 130 0.37 7.11 -4.57
N GLY A 131 0.92 8.06 -5.33
CA GLY A 131 2.19 8.67 -4.96
C GLY A 131 2.79 9.66 -5.95
N LEU A 132 3.81 10.36 -5.44
CA LEU A 132 4.63 11.35 -6.13
C LEU A 132 5.71 10.72 -7.01
N LYS A 133 5.91 9.39 -6.95
CA LYS A 133 6.72 8.64 -7.92
C LYS A 133 5.86 7.79 -8.87
N ALA A 134 6.47 7.31 -9.95
CA ALA A 134 5.78 6.43 -10.89
C ALA A 134 5.38 5.13 -10.20
N ASP A 135 4.34 4.47 -10.69
CA ASP A 135 3.90 3.19 -10.17
C ASP A 135 5.08 2.18 -10.15
N PRO A 136 5.48 1.63 -8.98
CA PRO A 136 6.60 0.70 -8.90
C PRO A 136 6.21 -0.75 -9.27
N GLY A 137 5.03 -0.99 -9.84
CA GLY A 137 4.50 -2.30 -10.18
C GLY A 137 3.35 -2.73 -9.26
N SER A 138 2.45 -1.81 -8.96
CA SER A 138 1.36 -2.00 -8.02
C SER A 138 0.27 -2.90 -8.60
N TRP A 139 -0.25 -3.77 -7.74
CA TRP A 139 -1.42 -4.60 -8.06
C TRP A 139 -2.74 -4.04 -7.53
N VAL A 140 -2.70 -2.91 -6.83
CA VAL A 140 -3.88 -2.10 -6.55
C VAL A 140 -3.88 -0.90 -7.49
N PRO A 141 -5.05 -0.34 -7.84
CA PRO A 141 -5.13 0.88 -8.63
C PRO A 141 -4.21 1.96 -8.05
N TYR A 142 -3.27 2.45 -8.87
CA TYR A 142 -2.27 3.43 -8.46
C TYR A 142 -2.55 4.78 -9.11
N HIS A 143 -2.78 5.80 -8.29
CA HIS A 143 -2.91 7.18 -8.76
C HIS A 143 -1.57 7.91 -8.71
N ARG A 144 -1.03 8.28 -9.87
CA ARG A 144 0.11 9.19 -9.97
C ARG A 144 -0.35 10.59 -9.55
N VAL A 145 0.13 11.07 -8.40
CA VAL A 145 -0.24 12.39 -7.88
C VAL A 145 0.15 13.47 -8.88
N LYS A 146 -0.80 14.38 -9.13
CA LYS A 146 -0.69 15.54 -10.02
C LYS A 146 -0.80 16.82 -9.20
N SER A 147 -0.39 17.93 -9.82
CA SER A 147 -0.60 19.25 -9.23
C SER A 147 -2.09 19.49 -8.95
N GLY A 148 -2.38 19.98 -7.74
CA GLY A 148 -3.74 20.24 -7.29
C GLY A 148 -4.52 19.02 -6.80
N ASP A 149 -3.88 17.85 -6.63
CA ASP A 149 -4.52 16.73 -5.94
C ASP A 149 -4.53 16.92 -4.43
N TYR A 150 -5.72 16.70 -3.84
CA TYR A 150 -5.95 16.76 -2.41
C TYR A 150 -6.56 15.45 -1.91
N TRP A 151 -6.25 15.09 -0.67
CA TRP A 151 -7.13 14.26 0.12
C TRP A 151 -8.12 15.15 0.86
N VAL A 152 -9.41 14.99 0.55
CA VAL A 152 -10.45 15.87 1.10
C VAL A 152 -10.73 15.49 2.55
N GLU A 153 -10.35 16.35 3.49
CA GLU A 153 -10.61 16.17 4.93
C GLU A 153 -11.70 17.12 5.46
N ASP A 154 -12.28 17.92 4.59
CA ASP A 154 -13.35 18.86 4.91
C ASP A 154 -14.64 18.13 5.33
N ASN A 155 -15.05 18.27 6.59
CA ASN A 155 -16.26 17.63 7.12
C ASN A 155 -17.55 18.14 6.48
N GLY A 156 -17.55 19.34 5.89
CA GLY A 156 -18.67 19.88 5.13
C GLY A 156 -18.72 19.45 3.66
N SER A 157 -17.68 18.77 3.16
CA SER A 157 -17.59 18.40 1.75
C SER A 157 -18.33 17.10 1.43
N ARG A 158 -19.08 17.04 0.33
CA ARG A 158 -19.65 15.77 -0.18
C ARG A 158 -18.57 14.75 -0.59
N TYR A 159 -17.33 15.19 -0.77
CA TYR A 159 -16.18 14.37 -1.14
C TYR A 159 -15.31 13.97 0.05
N TYR A 160 -15.80 14.10 1.29
CA TYR A 160 -15.05 13.77 2.49
C TYR A 160 -14.41 12.37 2.45
N ASN A 161 -13.13 12.34 2.81
CA ASN A 161 -12.27 11.16 2.82
C ASN A 161 -12.14 10.49 1.43
N THR A 162 -11.94 11.32 0.40
CA THR A 162 -11.63 10.89 -0.98
C THR A 162 -10.51 11.72 -1.58
N LEU A 163 -9.82 11.13 -2.57
CA LEU A 163 -8.91 11.85 -3.44
C LEU A 163 -9.70 12.73 -4.41
N ARG A 164 -9.31 14.00 -4.54
CA ARG A 164 -9.92 14.92 -5.51
C ARG A 164 -8.95 16.00 -5.98
N ASN A 165 -8.94 16.26 -7.28
CA ASN A 165 -8.21 17.39 -7.82
C ASN A 165 -9.02 18.69 -7.64
N ARG A 166 -8.35 19.80 -7.28
CA ARG A 166 -8.96 21.12 -7.14
C ARG A 166 -9.67 21.60 -8.40
N SER A 167 -9.19 21.23 -9.59
CA SER A 167 -9.81 21.61 -10.86
C SER A 167 -11.21 21.02 -11.03
N ALA A 168 -11.51 19.89 -10.38
CA ALA A 168 -12.84 19.31 -10.36
C ALA A 168 -13.81 20.02 -9.40
N GLY A 169 -13.31 20.92 -8.54
CA GLY A 169 -14.11 21.75 -7.64
C GLY A 169 -14.95 20.97 -6.61
N GLY A 170 -15.85 21.66 -5.90
CA GLY A 170 -16.84 21.03 -5.00
C GLY A 170 -16.31 20.60 -3.63
N PHE A 171 -15.14 21.08 -3.24
CA PHE A 171 -14.65 21.11 -1.86
C PHE A 171 -13.85 22.39 -1.64
N ARG A 172 -13.73 22.85 -0.39
CA ARG A 172 -13.10 24.13 -0.04
C ARG A 172 -11.57 24.00 0.03
N TYR A 173 -10.92 23.82 -1.10
CA TYR A 173 -9.47 23.61 -1.18
C TYR A 173 -8.63 24.83 -0.76
N TRP A 174 -9.25 26.02 -0.69
CA TRP A 174 -8.61 27.29 -0.34
C TRP A 174 -8.58 27.58 1.17
N LEU A 175 -9.14 26.70 2.00
CA LEU A 175 -9.04 26.87 3.45
C LEU A 175 -7.57 26.86 3.89
N PRO A 176 -7.17 27.75 4.82
CA PRO A 176 -5.80 27.76 5.33
C PRO A 176 -5.51 26.45 6.06
N THR A 177 -4.25 26.03 6.11
CA THR A 177 -3.84 24.76 6.75
C THR A 177 -4.13 24.73 8.26
N SER A 178 -4.32 25.89 8.90
CA SER A 178 -4.76 26.00 10.29
C SER A 178 -6.25 25.72 10.50
N ASP A 179 -7.06 25.68 9.45
CA ASP A 179 -8.49 25.35 9.53
C ASP A 179 -8.68 23.84 9.78
N ALA A 180 -9.58 23.51 10.71
CA ALA A 180 -9.90 22.12 11.07
C ALA A 180 -10.52 21.30 9.92
N ASN A 181 -11.02 21.96 8.88
CA ASN A 181 -11.54 21.37 7.64
C ASN A 181 -10.60 21.55 6.44
N SER A 182 -9.38 22.07 6.64
CA SER A 182 -8.41 22.11 5.55
C SER A 182 -8.17 20.70 5.00
N SER A 183 -8.05 20.61 3.67
CA SER A 183 -7.81 19.34 2.99
C SER A 183 -6.33 19.19 2.70
N GLU A 184 -5.83 17.96 2.77
CA GLU A 184 -4.41 17.67 2.63
C GLU A 184 -3.97 17.78 1.17
N ARG A 185 -3.08 18.73 0.85
CA ARG A 185 -2.50 18.86 -0.50
C ARG A 185 -1.37 17.84 -0.67
N LEU A 186 -1.56 16.86 -1.55
CA LEU A 186 -0.66 15.69 -1.61
C LEU A 186 0.77 16.01 -2.07
N THR A 187 0.96 17.10 -2.82
CA THR A 187 2.28 17.55 -3.28
C THR A 187 3.16 18.11 -2.16
N ASP A 188 2.61 18.38 -0.99
CA ASP A 188 3.34 19.02 0.12
C ASP A 188 4.15 18.03 0.97
N TYR A 189 4.11 16.74 0.61
CA TYR A 189 4.77 15.66 1.35
C TYR A 189 5.78 14.89 0.48
N PRO A 190 6.77 15.58 -0.13
CA PRO A 190 7.79 14.92 -0.93
C PRO A 190 8.61 13.95 -0.08
N GLY A 191 8.84 12.74 -0.58
CA GLY A 191 9.46 11.67 0.19
C GLY A 191 8.41 10.82 0.91
N GLN A 192 7.61 11.38 1.82
CA GLN A 192 6.59 10.60 2.55
C GLN A 192 5.54 10.02 1.61
N TYR A 193 5.08 10.80 0.64
CA TYR A 193 4.11 10.40 -0.38
C TYR A 193 4.74 10.02 -1.71
N ASP A 194 6.02 9.65 -1.73
CA ASP A 194 6.57 8.95 -2.90
C ASP A 194 5.74 7.71 -3.25
N TYR A 195 5.30 6.98 -2.21
CA TYR A 195 4.41 5.84 -2.28
C TYR A 195 3.49 5.81 -1.07
N ALA A 196 2.19 5.61 -1.29
CA ALA A 196 1.20 5.43 -0.24
C ALA A 196 0.14 4.40 -0.63
N LEU A 197 -0.26 3.58 0.35
CA LEU A 197 -1.41 2.68 0.28
C LEU A 197 -2.53 3.28 1.12
N VAL A 198 -3.75 3.31 0.56
CA VAL A 198 -4.88 3.88 1.28
C VAL A 198 -5.49 2.85 2.23
N ILE A 199 -5.47 3.17 3.52
CA ILE A 199 -6.13 2.37 4.55
C ILE A 199 -7.60 2.79 4.57
N ASN A 200 -8.51 1.84 4.33
CA ASN A 200 -9.95 2.14 4.24
C ASN A 200 -10.62 2.37 5.60
N TYR A 201 -10.00 3.20 6.44
CA TYR A 201 -10.61 3.74 7.63
C TYR A 201 -11.58 4.87 7.24
N ASN A 202 -12.84 4.78 7.68
CA ASN A 202 -13.85 5.84 7.58
C ASN A 202 -14.14 6.33 6.14
N ARG A 203 -14.10 5.45 5.13
CA ARG A 203 -14.26 5.80 3.71
C ARG A 203 -15.74 5.80 3.26
N PRO A 204 -16.09 6.50 2.17
CA PRO A 204 -17.41 6.39 1.54
C PRO A 204 -17.72 4.94 1.07
N PRO A 205 -19.01 4.57 0.94
CA PRO A 205 -20.20 5.42 1.14
C PRO A 205 -20.58 5.63 2.62
N ASN A 206 -19.92 4.95 3.55
CA ASN A 206 -20.24 4.92 4.97
C ASN A 206 -19.34 5.81 5.84
N ALA A 207 -18.73 6.84 5.26
CA ALA A 207 -17.88 7.77 6.00
C ALA A 207 -18.70 8.57 7.02
N VAL A 208 -18.26 8.56 8.27
CA VAL A 208 -18.84 9.33 9.36
C VAL A 208 -18.00 10.59 9.58
N ARG A 209 -18.65 11.75 9.62
CA ARG A 209 -18.00 13.06 9.79
C ARG A 209 -17.29 13.16 11.13
N TYR A 210 -16.23 13.96 11.19
CA TYR A 210 -15.40 14.25 12.37
C TYR A 210 -14.64 13.06 12.96
N ARG A 211 -14.67 11.91 12.28
CA ARG A 211 -13.94 10.69 12.67
C ARG A 211 -12.54 10.63 12.04
N GLY A 212 -12.29 11.57 11.15
CA GLY A 212 -11.04 11.82 10.44
C GLY A 212 -10.94 11.08 9.11
N ALA A 213 -10.07 11.62 8.27
CA ALA A 213 -9.76 11.15 6.93
C ALA A 213 -8.25 10.86 6.83
N GLY A 214 -7.76 10.59 5.61
CA GLY A 214 -6.33 10.67 5.30
C GLY A 214 -5.45 9.64 6.00
N ILE A 215 -5.96 8.43 6.27
CA ILE A 215 -5.16 7.39 6.92
C ILE A 215 -4.50 6.51 5.86
N PHE A 216 -3.18 6.53 5.83
CA PHE A 216 -2.37 5.83 4.84
C PHE A 216 -1.30 4.96 5.49
N LEU A 217 -0.81 3.98 4.72
CA LEU A 217 0.50 3.37 4.92
C LEU A 217 1.44 4.00 3.90
N HIS A 218 2.44 4.78 4.34
CA HIS A 218 3.29 5.56 3.44
C HIS A 218 4.79 5.47 3.79
N VAL A 219 5.63 6.12 2.97
CA VAL A 219 7.08 6.15 3.19
C VAL A 219 7.42 6.95 4.45
N LYS A 220 8.28 6.38 5.30
CA LYS A 220 8.73 6.97 6.55
C LYS A 220 9.54 8.24 6.27
N GLY A 221 9.12 9.34 6.88
CA GLY A 221 9.91 10.56 7.03
C GLY A 221 10.53 10.69 8.41
N ASP A 222 10.86 11.92 8.78
CA ASP A 222 11.41 12.27 10.08
C ASP A 222 10.28 12.55 11.07
N GLY A 223 10.21 11.78 12.15
CA GLY A 223 9.21 11.99 13.19
C GLY A 223 7.90 11.20 13.02
N ALA A 224 6.94 11.56 13.87
CA ALA A 224 5.65 10.86 13.97
C ALA A 224 4.72 11.32 12.85
N THR A 225 3.72 10.52 12.51
CA THR A 225 2.72 10.91 11.50
C THR A 225 1.59 11.73 12.13
N ALA A 226 0.63 12.19 11.32
CA ALA A 226 -0.64 12.78 11.79
C ALA A 226 -1.75 11.72 12.01
N GLY A 227 -1.41 10.42 11.99
CA GLY A 227 -2.35 9.32 12.16
C GLY A 227 -2.08 8.13 11.23
N CYS A 228 -1.30 8.33 10.18
CA CYS A 228 -0.83 7.27 9.29
C CYS A 228 0.09 6.25 9.98
N VAL A 229 0.36 5.17 9.26
CA VAL A 229 1.49 4.26 9.54
C VAL A 229 2.56 4.56 8.51
N SER A 230 3.83 4.60 8.90
CA SER A 230 4.91 4.75 7.92
C SER A 230 6.06 3.75 8.10
N ILE A 231 6.57 3.27 6.97
CA ILE A 231 7.61 2.25 6.83
C ILE A 231 8.66 2.70 5.79
N SER A 232 9.80 2.01 5.69
CA SER A 232 10.83 2.40 4.72
C SER A 232 10.31 2.39 3.27
N ARG A 233 10.93 3.21 2.40
CA ARG A 233 10.61 3.25 0.97
C ARG A 233 10.73 1.88 0.31
N THR A 234 11.76 1.11 0.68
CA THR A 234 11.95 -0.26 0.19
C THR A 234 10.78 -1.17 0.56
N ASN A 235 10.33 -1.13 1.81
CA ASN A 235 9.20 -1.94 2.26
C ASN A 235 7.88 -1.49 1.61
N MET A 236 7.70 -0.18 1.35
CA MET A 236 6.55 0.31 0.57
C MET A 236 6.53 -0.27 -0.85
N ARG A 237 7.67 -0.33 -1.54
CA ARG A 237 7.74 -0.93 -2.88
C ARG A 237 7.40 -2.42 -2.85
N ILE A 238 7.89 -3.15 -1.86
CA ILE A 238 7.54 -4.57 -1.65
C ILE A 238 6.03 -4.69 -1.41
N ALA A 239 5.45 -3.89 -0.52
CA ALA A 239 4.02 -3.94 -0.23
C ALA A 239 3.18 -3.70 -1.50
N LEU A 240 3.52 -2.68 -2.29
CA LEU A 240 2.83 -2.36 -3.55
C LEU A 240 2.89 -3.51 -4.57
N ALA A 241 4.03 -4.19 -4.68
CA ALA A 241 4.22 -5.28 -5.63
C ALA A 241 3.44 -6.56 -5.30
N TYR A 242 3.03 -6.75 -4.04
CA TYR A 242 2.40 -8.00 -3.58
C TYR A 242 0.95 -7.83 -3.12
N LEU A 243 0.58 -6.68 -2.59
CA LEU A 243 -0.76 -6.43 -2.05
C LEU A 243 -1.81 -6.48 -3.17
N ARG A 244 -2.95 -7.11 -2.90
CA ARG A 244 -4.12 -7.12 -3.80
C ARG A 244 -5.25 -6.28 -3.24
N SER A 245 -6.10 -5.77 -4.14
CA SER A 245 -7.27 -5.01 -3.72
C SER A 245 -8.15 -5.86 -2.79
N GLY A 246 -8.48 -5.31 -1.62
CA GLY A 246 -9.24 -6.00 -0.58
C GLY A 246 -8.39 -6.71 0.48
N ASP A 247 -7.08 -6.85 0.27
CA ASP A 247 -6.16 -7.30 1.31
C ASP A 247 -6.18 -6.36 2.52
N LYS A 248 -5.81 -6.88 3.69
CA LYS A 248 -6.07 -6.20 4.96
C LYS A 248 -4.80 -5.79 5.69
N ILE A 249 -4.90 -4.65 6.35
CA ILE A 249 -4.00 -4.21 7.41
C ILE A 249 -4.70 -4.32 8.76
N VAL A 250 -3.99 -4.89 9.73
CA VAL A 250 -4.41 -5.01 11.14
C VAL A 250 -3.54 -4.09 11.97
N ILE A 251 -4.15 -3.16 12.70
CA ILE A 251 -3.47 -2.21 13.57
C ILE A 251 -3.89 -2.48 15.01
N THR A 252 -2.92 -2.77 15.88
CA THR A 252 -3.13 -3.11 17.29
C THR A 252 -2.09 -2.45 18.19
N SER A 253 -2.29 -2.59 19.50
CA SER A 253 -1.39 -2.17 20.57
C SER A 253 -1.19 -3.25 21.60
#